data_AF-A0AAV2YU16-F1
#
_entry.id   AF-A0AAV2YU16-F1
#
_cell.length_a   1.000
_cell.length_b   1.000
_cell.length_c   1.000
_cell.angle_alpha   90.00
_cell.angle_beta   90.00
_cell.angle_gamma   90.00
#
_symmetry.space_group_name_H-M   'P 1'
#
loop_
_entity.id
_entity.type
_entity.pdbx_description
1 polymer ?
#
loop_
_entity_poly.entity_id
_entity_poly.type
_entity_poly.pdbx_seq_one_letter_code
_entity_poly.pdbx_strand_id
1 'polypeptide(L)'
;ASPAFVIPKTDGSVQLVYDFRKVNTNFERQYLDGIQPMKSRLKPSRGLQPSQPTELRRFVGMRWRRRAHRLAPLTRLTSPKVTFKWAAVEQAAFKKSNKH
;
A
#
# COMPACT_ATOMS: atom_id res chain seq x y z
N ALA A 1 6.21 -13.51 -29.25
CA ALA A 1 5.18 -14.41 -28.70
C ALA A 1 5.13 -14.25 -27.18
N SER A 2 3.93 -14.21 -26.58
CA SER A 2 3.76 -14.26 -25.11
C SER A 2 3.50 -15.70 -24.70
N PRO A 3 4.04 -16.17 -23.56
CA PRO A 3 3.69 -17.48 -23.04
C PRO A 3 2.20 -17.53 -22.71
N ALA A 4 1.56 -18.65 -23.07
CA ALA A 4 0.15 -18.92 -22.80
C ALA A 4 0.03 -20.24 -22.05
N PHE A 5 -0.89 -20.28 -21.09
CA PHE A 5 -1.18 -21.45 -20.28
C PHE A 5 -2.64 -21.85 -20.45
N VAL A 6 -2.91 -23.15 -20.38
CA VAL A 6 -4.26 -23.71 -20.39
C VAL A 6 -4.59 -24.17 -18.98
N ILE A 7 -5.70 -23.69 -18.44
CA ILE A 7 -6.22 -24.09 -17.14
C ILE A 7 -7.49 -24.91 -17.36
N PRO A 8 -7.48 -26.23 -17.10
CA PRO A 8 -8.68 -27.05 -17.18
C PRO A 8 -9.64 -26.72 -16.03
N LYS A 9 -10.94 -26.74 -16.32
CA LYS A 9 -12.01 -26.54 -15.35
C LYS A 9 -12.74 -27.85 -15.06
N THR A 10 -13.47 -27.88 -13.96
CA THR A 10 -14.24 -29.04 -13.50
C THR A 10 -15.41 -29.40 -14.42
N ASP A 11 -15.89 -28.45 -15.23
CA ASP A 11 -16.96 -28.62 -16.21
C ASP A 11 -16.46 -29.21 -17.56
N GLY A 12 -15.17 -29.53 -17.66
CA GLY A 12 -14.53 -30.04 -18.88
C GLY A 12 -14.12 -28.95 -19.88
N SER A 13 -14.42 -27.68 -19.62
CA SER A 13 -13.94 -26.56 -20.42
C SER A 13 -12.51 -26.15 -20.03
N VAL A 14 -11.86 -25.35 -20.87
CA VAL A 14 -10.51 -24.82 -20.60
C VAL A 14 -10.49 -23.30 -20.65
N GLN A 15 -9.73 -22.68 -19.75
CA GLN A 15 -9.43 -21.26 -19.79
C GLN A 15 -8.01 -21.04 -20.30
N LEU A 16 -7.89 -20.27 -21.39
CA LEU A 16 -6.61 -19.79 -21.89
C LEU A 16 -6.19 -18.53 -21.12
N VAL A 17 -4.98 -18.55 -20.57
CA VAL A 17 -4.39 -17.41 -19.86
C VAL A 17 -3.09 -17.02 -20.55
N TYR A 18 -3.06 -15.80 -21.07
CA TYR A 18 -1.88 -15.22 -21.69
C TYR A 18 -1.13 -14.31 -20.71
N ASP A 19 0.18 -14.48 -20.59
CA ASP A 19 1.01 -13.61 -19.75
C ASP A 19 1.51 -12.41 -20.54
N PHE A 20 0.82 -11.28 -20.41
CA PHE A 20 1.20 -10.02 -21.08
C PHE A 20 2.09 -9.11 -20.23
N ARG A 21 2.68 -9.57 -19.12
CA ARG A 21 3.47 -8.68 -18.22
C ARG A 21 4.60 -7.95 -18.94
N LYS A 22 5.32 -8.63 -19.83
CA LYS A 22 6.41 -8.05 -20.65
C LYS A 22 5.90 -7.24 -21.84
N VAL A 23 4.69 -7.52 -22.32
CA VAL A 23 4.07 -6.74 -23.42
C VAL A 23 3.52 -5.42 -22.87
N ASN A 24 2.96 -5.45 -21.67
CA ASN A 24 2.41 -4.30 -20.95
C ASN A 24 3.48 -3.26 -20.54
N THR A 25 4.78 -3.58 -20.60
CA THR A 25 5.84 -2.58 -20.36
C THR A 25 6.08 -1.66 -21.55
N ASN A 26 5.67 -2.08 -22.76
CA ASN A 26 5.93 -1.35 -24.00
C ASN A 26 4.73 -0.48 -24.44
N PHE A 27 3.59 -0.62 -23.77
CA PHE A 27 2.43 0.24 -23.99
C PHE A 27 2.41 1.33 -22.92
N GLU A 28 2.55 2.58 -23.34
CA GLU A 28 2.15 3.69 -22.49
C GLU A 28 0.63 3.69 -22.35
N ARG A 29 0.14 3.76 -21.12
CA ARG A 29 -1.29 3.84 -20.84
C ARG A 29 -1.79 5.21 -21.28
N GLN A 30 -2.40 5.29 -22.47
CA GLN A 30 -3.20 6.44 -22.85
C GLN A 30 -4.51 6.40 -22.05
N TYR A 31 -4.58 7.22 -21.00
CA TYR A 31 -5.84 7.48 -20.32
C TYR A 31 -6.59 8.51 -21.16
N LEU A 32 -7.81 8.17 -21.60
CA LEU A 32 -8.75 9.15 -22.14
C LEU A 32 -8.96 10.25 -21.09
N ASP A 33 -8.95 11.50 -21.53
CA ASP A 33 -9.17 12.65 -20.65
C ASP A 33 -10.42 12.45 -19.81
N GLY A 34 -10.23 12.28 -18.49
CA GLY A 34 -11.30 12.11 -17.51
C GLY A 34 -11.40 10.73 -16.85
N ILE A 35 -10.86 9.65 -17.46
CA ILE A 35 -10.81 8.32 -16.81
C ILE A 35 -9.44 8.15 -16.16
N GLN A 36 -9.21 8.88 -15.07
CA GLN A 36 -8.07 8.57 -14.20
C GLN A 36 -8.41 7.32 -13.38
N PRO A 37 -7.46 6.40 -13.12
CA PRO A 37 -7.66 5.41 -12.07
C PRO A 37 -7.98 6.20 -10.80
N MET A 38 -9.09 5.87 -10.12
CA MET A 38 -9.55 6.59 -8.92
C MET A 38 -8.36 6.87 -7.98
N LYS A 39 -7.79 8.08 -8.05
CA LYS A 39 -6.76 8.55 -7.12
C LYS A 39 -7.33 8.62 -5.69
N SER A 40 -8.65 8.56 -5.56
CA SER A 40 -9.44 8.74 -4.33
C SER A 40 -9.29 7.64 -3.28
N ARG A 41 -8.63 6.51 -3.57
CA ARG A 41 -8.37 5.48 -2.53
C ARG A 41 -7.02 5.62 -1.82
N LEU A 42 -6.16 6.51 -2.31
CA LEU A 42 -4.88 6.79 -1.69
C LEU A 42 -4.90 8.24 -1.25
N LYS A 43 -5.51 8.53 -0.10
CA LYS A 43 -5.08 9.72 0.66
C LYS A 43 -3.61 9.49 0.98
N PRO A 44 -2.67 10.24 0.38
CA PRO A 44 -1.30 10.16 0.84
C PRO A 44 -1.34 10.78 2.22
N SER A 45 -1.10 10.01 3.28
CA SER A 45 -0.74 10.51 4.60
C SER A 45 0.65 11.18 4.56
N ARG A 46 0.90 11.99 3.54
CA ARG A 46 2.09 12.82 3.41
C ARG A 46 1.86 14.04 4.29
N GLY A 47 2.16 13.87 5.58
CA GLY A 47 2.32 14.97 6.52
C GLY A 47 1.19 15.19 7.53
N LEU A 48 -0.02 14.64 7.31
CA LEU A 48 -1.08 14.72 8.33
C LEU A 48 -0.89 13.68 9.43
N GLN A 49 -1.14 14.12 10.67
CA GLN A 49 -1.17 13.28 11.85
C GLN A 49 -2.34 12.29 11.72
N PRO A 50 -2.15 10.98 12.00
CA PRO A 50 -3.23 10.02 11.95
C PRO A 50 -4.23 10.33 13.07
N SER A 51 -5.49 10.54 12.72
CA SER A 51 -6.55 10.83 13.69
C SER A 51 -7.10 9.55 14.34
N GLN A 52 -6.97 8.42 13.66
CA GLN A 52 -7.48 7.12 14.10
C GLN A 52 -6.39 6.02 14.13
N PRO A 53 -6.46 5.06 15.07
CA PRO A 53 -5.52 3.94 15.15
C PRO A 53 -5.41 3.11 13.86
N THR A 54 -6.52 3.00 13.13
CA THR A 54 -6.59 2.29 11.84
C THR A 54 -5.68 2.92 10.78
N GLU A 55 -5.61 4.25 10.77
CA GLU A 55 -4.74 4.99 9.85
C GLU A 55 -3.27 4.79 10.20
N LEU A 56 -2.94 4.80 11.50
CA LEU A 56 -1.60 4.53 11.99
C LEU A 56 -1.15 3.10 11.66
N ARG A 57 -2.01 2.09 11.82
CA ARG A 57 -1.71 0.69 11.46
C ARG A 57 -1.41 0.53 9.97
N ARG A 58 -2.21 1.16 9.10
CA ARG A 58 -1.96 1.17 7.64
C ARG A 58 -0.60 1.79 7.31
N PHE A 59 -0.27 2.90 7.96
CA PHE A 59 1.01 3.59 7.78
C PHE A 59 2.21 2.75 8.24
N VAL A 60 2.13 2.15 9.43
CA VAL A 60 3.19 1.28 9.98
C VAL A 60 3.41 0.08 9.07
N GLY A 61 2.32 -0.57 8.59
CA GLY A 61 2.41 -1.68 7.65
C GLY A 61 3.11 -1.30 6.34
N MET A 62 2.85 -0.09 5.82
CA MET A 62 3.51 0.41 4.60
C MET A 62 4.99 0.73 4.82
N ARG A 63 5.41 1.13 6.03
CA ARG A 63 6.77 1.58 6.35
C ARG A 63 7.72 0.52 6.90
N TRP A 64 7.25 -0.70 7.12
CA TRP A 64 7.96 -1.76 7.86
C TRP A 64 9.38 -2.09 7.36
N ARG A 65 9.75 -1.79 6.11
CA ARG A 65 11.07 -2.15 5.57
C ARG A 65 12.21 -1.31 6.18
N ARG A 66 13.21 -1.99 6.77
CA ARG A 66 14.52 -1.48 7.25
C ARG A 66 14.50 -0.40 8.36
N ARG A 67 13.32 0.00 8.88
CA ARG A 67 13.19 1.13 9.83
C ARG A 67 12.41 0.80 11.11
N ALA A 68 12.28 -0.48 11.47
CA ALA A 68 11.51 -0.93 12.64
C ALA A 68 11.87 -0.18 13.94
N HIS A 69 13.16 0.03 14.22
CA HIS A 69 13.62 0.77 15.40
C HIS A 69 13.11 2.23 15.46
N ARG A 70 12.93 2.89 14.31
CA ARG A 70 12.39 4.28 14.25
C ARG A 70 10.88 4.32 14.44
N LEU A 71 10.19 3.19 14.26
CA LEU A 71 8.74 3.07 14.35
C LEU A 71 8.28 2.55 15.72
N ALA A 72 9.19 2.17 16.62
CA ALA A 72 8.87 1.65 17.95
C ALA A 72 7.80 2.45 18.74
N PRO A 73 7.88 3.79 18.86
CA PRO A 73 6.85 4.56 19.56
C PRO A 73 5.49 4.54 18.82
N LEU A 74 5.49 4.47 17.49
CA LEU A 74 4.28 4.36 16.68
C LEU A 74 3.64 2.98 16.81
N THR A 75 4.45 1.91 16.88
CA THR A 75 3.94 0.55 17.06
C THR A 75 3.25 0.37 18.41
N ARG A 76 3.70 1.06 19.46
CA ARG A 76 3.04 1.03 20.79
C ARG A 76 1.59 1.51 20.73
N LEU A 77 1.33 2.60 20.00
CA LEU A 77 -0.02 3.16 19.81
C LEU A 77 -0.93 2.30 18.93
N THR A 78 -0.39 1.32 18.20
CA THR A 78 -1.21 0.41 17.41
C THR A 78 -1.81 -0.75 18.22
N SER A 79 -1.29 -1.02 19.41
CA SER A 79 -1.77 -2.11 20.27
C SER A 79 -3.21 -1.88 20.73
N PRO A 80 -4.09 -2.90 20.71
CA PRO A 80 -5.46 -2.77 21.23
C PRO A 80 -5.52 -2.48 22.73
N LYS A 81 -4.43 -2.74 23.47
CA LYS A 81 -4.36 -2.56 24.94
C LYS A 81 -4.10 -1.11 25.35
N VAL A 82 -3.75 -0.22 24.42
CA VAL A 82 -3.29 1.14 24.73
C VAL A 82 -4.30 2.14 24.16
N THR A 83 -4.79 3.05 24.99
CA THR A 83 -5.63 4.17 24.54
C THR A 83 -4.83 5.07 23.59
N PHE A 84 -5.39 5.34 22.41
CA PHE A 84 -4.73 6.15 21.41
C PHE A 84 -4.64 7.61 21.86
N LYS A 85 -3.42 8.05 22.18
CA LYS A 85 -3.10 9.44 22.51
C LYS A 85 -1.87 9.85 21.70
N TRP A 86 -2.03 10.88 20.87
CA TRP A 86 -0.95 11.39 20.05
C TRP A 86 -0.15 12.44 20.83
N ALA A 87 1.11 12.14 21.18
CA ALA A 87 1.97 13.07 21.89
C ALA A 87 3.19 13.49 21.03
N ALA A 88 4.01 14.37 21.60
CA ALA A 88 5.16 14.96 20.90
C ALA A 88 6.22 13.91 20.51
N VAL A 89 6.32 12.81 21.27
CA VAL A 89 7.29 11.72 21.03
C VAL A 89 6.96 10.99 19.73
N GLU A 90 5.68 10.71 19.50
CA GLU A 90 5.19 10.04 18.31
C GLU A 90 5.26 10.94 17.09
N GLN A 91 5.01 12.24 17.26
CA GLN A 91 5.21 13.23 16.20
C GLN A 91 6.69 13.33 15.79
N ALA A 92 7.62 13.29 16.74
CA ALA A 92 9.05 13.28 16.47
C ALA A 92 9.48 12.00 15.72
N ALA A 93 8.97 10.84 16.13
CA ALA A 93 9.24 9.57 15.45
C ALA A 93 8.64 9.50 14.04
N PHE A 94 7.45 10.08 13.85
CA PHE A 94 6.82 10.22 12.55
C PHE A 94 7.66 11.10 11.61
N LYS A 95 8.15 12.26 12.09
CA LYS A 95 9.08 13.11 11.34
C LYS A 95 10.39 12.39 11.03
N LYS A 96 10.98 11.70 12.01
CA LYS A 96 12.24 10.93 11.86
C LYS A 96 12.12 9.77 10.86
N SER A 97 10.94 9.16 10.74
CA SER A 97 10.68 8.13 9.73
C SER A 97 10.38 8.70 8.33
N ASN A 98 9.98 9.97 8.22
CA ASN A 98 9.77 10.68 6.95
C ASN A 98 11.06 11.31 6.40
N LYS A 99 12.04 11.61 7.26
CA LYS A 99 13.35 12.12 6.84
C LYS A 99 14.09 11.02 6.06
N HIS A 100 14.37 11.31 4.78
CA HIS A 100 15.20 10.47 3.92
C HIS A 100 16.64 10.49 4.39
#